data_AF-A0A221K5J9-F1
#
_entry.id   AF-A0A221K5J9-F1
#
_cell.length_a   1.000
_cell.length_b   1.000
_cell.length_c   1.000
_cell.angle_alpha   90.00
_cell.angle_beta   90.00
_cell.angle_gamma   90.00
#
_symmetry.space_group_name_H-M   'P 1'
#
loop_
_entity.id
_entity.type
_entity.pdbx_description
1 polymer ?
#
loop_
_entity_poly.entity_id
_entity_poly.type
_entity_poly.pdbx_seq_one_letter_code
_entity_poly.pdbx_strand_id
1 'polypeptide(L)'
;MRFIVALLMLSLPAFADVTDITPREGWVVTPTNKPYAQVIADLKTAAKVHRMGIVTEAGPTDAAAARGIAIPGNRVIGLFNNALAVQILNIDTHAMIEAPIRVYVTENTTGTATLSYKLPSSIFADYSNDLQSITAELDQTFAAITAQAAD
;
A
#
# COMPACT_ATOMS: atom_id res chain seq x y z
N MET A 1 -11.64 -60.22 -13.22
CA MET A 1 -12.34 -58.97 -12.88
C MET A 1 -11.28 -57.91 -12.59
N ARG A 2 -10.94 -57.05 -13.57
CA ARG A 2 -9.91 -56.02 -13.43
C ARG A 2 -10.56 -54.76 -12.86
N PHE A 3 -10.35 -54.49 -11.58
CA PHE A 3 -10.77 -53.23 -10.95
C PHE A 3 -9.83 -52.12 -11.42
N ILE A 4 -10.36 -51.19 -12.22
CA ILE A 4 -9.68 -49.94 -12.58
C ILE A 4 -9.85 -49.02 -11.38
N VAL A 5 -8.79 -48.82 -10.61
CA VAL A 5 -8.76 -47.82 -9.53
C VAL A 5 -8.53 -46.46 -10.20
N ALA A 6 -9.59 -45.66 -10.30
CA ALA A 6 -9.49 -44.27 -10.72
C ALA A 6 -8.89 -43.45 -9.58
N LEU A 7 -7.63 -43.04 -9.75
CA LEU A 7 -6.94 -42.14 -8.82
C LEU A 7 -7.48 -40.71 -9.02
N LEU A 8 -8.40 -40.26 -8.17
CA LEU A 8 -8.76 -38.85 -8.08
C LEU A 8 -7.55 -38.06 -7.59
N MET A 9 -6.89 -37.31 -8.47
CA MET A 9 -5.92 -36.30 -8.06
C MET A 9 -6.66 -35.07 -7.53
N LEU A 10 -6.68 -34.91 -6.20
CA LEU A 10 -7.10 -33.67 -5.56
C LEU A 10 -6.08 -32.57 -5.92
N SER A 11 -6.49 -31.60 -6.73
CA SER A 11 -5.69 -30.40 -7.01
C SER A 11 -5.65 -29.52 -5.75
N LEU A 12 -4.56 -29.59 -4.99
CA LEU A 12 -4.33 -28.68 -3.87
C LEU A 12 -4.06 -27.26 -4.39
N PRO A 13 -4.58 -26.22 -3.71
CA PRO A 13 -4.26 -24.84 -4.06
C PRO A 13 -2.75 -24.59 -3.93
N ALA A 14 -2.18 -23.88 -4.91
CA ALA A 14 -0.80 -23.44 -4.82
C ALA A 14 -0.72 -22.28 -3.83
N PHE A 15 0.12 -22.41 -2.80
CA PHE A 15 0.49 -21.33 -1.91
C PHE A 15 1.70 -20.61 -2.49
N ALA A 16 1.66 -19.27 -2.53
CA ALA A 16 2.86 -18.49 -2.79
C ALA A 16 3.51 -18.09 -1.46
N ASP A 17 4.81 -18.35 -1.32
CA ASP A 17 5.60 -17.85 -0.20
C ASP A 17 5.82 -16.34 -0.38
N VAL A 18 4.93 -15.54 0.22
CA VAL A 18 5.06 -14.08 0.31
C VAL A 18 5.73 -13.75 1.64
N THR A 19 6.92 -13.15 1.57
CA THR A 19 7.65 -12.71 2.77
C THR A 19 7.15 -11.35 3.25
N ASP A 20 7.16 -11.14 4.56
CA ASP A 20 6.84 -9.86 5.17
C ASP A 20 7.76 -8.74 4.64
N ILE A 21 7.22 -7.53 4.53
CA ILE A 21 7.98 -6.37 4.05
C ILE A 21 9.06 -5.97 5.06
N THR A 22 10.26 -5.67 4.57
CA THR A 22 11.42 -5.28 5.39
C THR A 22 11.72 -3.78 5.24
N PRO A 23 12.33 -3.13 6.25
CA PRO A 23 12.75 -1.74 6.16
C PRO A 23 13.70 -1.48 4.99
N ARG A 24 13.54 -0.33 4.34
CA ARG A 24 14.36 0.12 3.20
C ARG A 24 14.61 1.63 3.30
N GLU A 25 15.77 2.10 2.84
CA GLU A 25 16.06 3.53 2.75
C GLU A 25 15.00 4.27 1.91
N GLY A 26 14.55 5.43 2.39
CA GLY A 26 13.48 6.22 1.78
C GLY A 26 12.06 5.65 1.98
N TRP A 27 11.91 4.61 2.81
CA TRP A 27 10.62 4.04 3.18
C TRP A 27 10.36 4.19 4.68
N VAL A 28 9.08 4.34 5.01
CA VAL A 28 8.56 4.09 6.34
C VAL A 28 7.85 2.73 6.30
N VAL A 29 8.19 1.87 7.25
CA VAL A 29 7.62 0.52 7.41
C VAL A 29 7.19 0.38 8.85
N THR A 30 5.88 0.26 9.07
CA THR A 30 5.24 0.26 10.38
C THR A 30 4.44 -1.02 10.56
N PRO A 31 4.99 -2.03 11.26
CA PRO A 31 4.21 -3.17 11.71
C PRO A 31 3.09 -2.71 12.65
N THR A 32 1.93 -3.35 12.58
CA THR A 32 0.79 -3.08 13.44
C THR A 32 0.40 -4.36 14.21
N ASN A 33 -0.31 -4.18 15.32
CA ASN A 33 -0.96 -5.29 16.02
C ASN A 33 -2.41 -5.50 15.55
N LYS A 34 -2.84 -4.77 14.52
CA LYS A 34 -4.23 -4.72 14.06
C LYS A 34 -4.45 -5.70 12.91
N PRO A 35 -5.66 -6.26 12.77
CA PRO A 35 -6.01 -7.08 11.61
C PRO A 35 -5.87 -6.30 10.31
N TYR A 36 -5.43 -6.97 9.25
CA TYR A 36 -5.24 -6.39 7.91
C TYR A 36 -6.42 -5.55 7.41
N ALA A 37 -7.65 -6.08 7.49
CA ALA A 37 -8.84 -5.37 7.04
C ALA A 37 -9.12 -4.09 7.87
N GLN A 38 -8.81 -4.13 9.17
CA GLN A 38 -9.00 -2.99 10.06
C GLN A 38 -8.03 -1.85 9.71
N VAL A 39 -6.75 -2.17 9.47
CA VAL A 39 -5.74 -1.17 9.06
C VAL A 39 -6.14 -0.48 7.76
N ILE A 40 -6.72 -1.20 6.79
CA ILE A 40 -7.24 -0.59 5.55
C ILE A 40 -8.37 0.40 5.86
N ALA A 41 -9.34 0.02 6.68
CA ALA A 41 -10.46 0.89 7.03
C ALA A 41 -9.99 2.16 7.77
N ASP A 42 -9.06 1.99 8.70
CA ASP A 42 -8.52 3.10 9.50
C ASP A 42 -7.63 4.01 8.67
N LEU A 43 -6.83 3.46 7.76
CA LEU A 43 -6.05 4.25 6.79
C LEU A 43 -6.95 5.13 5.93
N LYS A 44 -8.06 4.59 5.40
CA LYS A 44 -9.03 5.35 4.62
C LYS A 44 -9.68 6.47 5.45
N THR A 45 -9.96 6.19 6.71
CA THR A 45 -10.53 7.17 7.65
C THR A 45 -9.52 8.27 7.98
N ALA A 46 -8.29 7.90 8.33
CA ALA A 46 -7.19 8.82 8.63
C ALA A 46 -6.86 9.70 7.42
N ALA A 47 -6.78 9.13 6.21
CA ALA A 47 -6.58 9.90 4.99
C ALA A 47 -7.61 11.03 4.85
N LYS A 48 -8.91 10.73 5.07
CA LYS A 48 -9.97 11.74 5.02
C LYS A 48 -9.81 12.82 6.10
N VAL A 49 -9.46 12.45 7.33
CA VAL A 49 -9.20 13.40 8.44
C VAL A 49 -8.07 14.37 8.07
N HIS A 50 -7.01 13.87 7.44
CA HIS A 50 -5.86 14.65 6.99
C HIS A 50 -6.03 15.25 5.58
N ARG A 51 -7.27 15.32 5.08
CA ARG A 51 -7.63 15.94 3.78
C ARG A 51 -6.90 15.33 2.58
N MET A 52 -6.59 14.04 2.65
CA MET A 52 -6.09 13.23 1.54
C MET A 52 -7.23 12.37 0.99
N GLY A 53 -7.49 12.51 -0.31
CA GLY A 53 -8.44 11.68 -1.03
C GLY A 53 -7.85 10.33 -1.40
N ILE A 54 -8.69 9.29 -1.43
CA ILE A 54 -8.34 7.98 -1.99
C ILE A 54 -8.56 8.06 -3.50
N VAL A 55 -7.48 8.02 -4.26
CA VAL A 55 -7.51 8.16 -5.74
C VAL A 55 -7.48 6.80 -6.41
N THR A 56 -6.70 5.86 -5.87
CA THR A 56 -6.58 4.49 -6.39
C THR A 56 -6.59 3.48 -5.26
N GLU A 57 -7.07 2.28 -5.56
CA GLU A 57 -7.00 1.13 -4.66
C GLU A 57 -6.87 -0.13 -5.49
N ALA A 58 -5.82 -0.91 -5.26
CA ALA A 58 -5.52 -2.11 -6.01
C ALA A 58 -4.88 -3.18 -5.12
N GLY A 59 -4.95 -4.43 -5.52
CA GLY A 59 -4.27 -5.52 -4.84
C GLY A 59 -4.49 -6.87 -5.52
N PRO A 60 -3.47 -7.74 -5.56
CA PRO A 60 -3.48 -9.00 -6.30
C PRO A 60 -4.27 -10.13 -5.62
N THR A 61 -4.63 -10.02 -4.34
CA THR A 61 -5.19 -11.12 -3.54
C THR A 61 -6.42 -11.76 -4.20
N ASP A 62 -7.43 -10.96 -4.56
CA ASP A 62 -8.65 -11.48 -5.17
C ASP A 62 -8.40 -12.06 -6.57
N ALA A 63 -7.51 -11.42 -7.34
CA ALA A 63 -7.14 -11.87 -8.67
C ALA A 63 -6.34 -13.19 -8.65
N ALA A 64 -5.51 -13.39 -7.63
CA ALA A 64 -4.80 -14.65 -7.39
C ALA A 64 -5.77 -15.75 -6.94
N ALA A 65 -6.69 -15.44 -6.03
CA ALA A 65 -7.71 -16.37 -5.58
C ALA A 65 -8.60 -16.87 -6.73
N ALA A 66 -8.98 -15.99 -7.66
CA ALA A 66 -9.71 -16.36 -8.89
C ALA A 66 -8.94 -17.34 -9.79
N ARG A 67 -7.62 -17.45 -9.61
CA ARG A 67 -6.72 -18.38 -10.32
C ARG A 67 -6.34 -19.60 -9.47
N GLY A 68 -6.96 -19.79 -8.31
CA GLY A 68 -6.66 -20.90 -7.39
C GLY A 68 -5.34 -20.76 -6.64
N ILE A 69 -4.78 -19.55 -6.58
CA ILE A 69 -3.54 -19.24 -5.87
C ILE A 69 -3.88 -18.48 -4.59
N ALA A 70 -3.50 -19.03 -3.44
CA ALA A 70 -3.66 -18.37 -2.15
C ALA A 70 -2.44 -17.48 -1.87
N ILE A 71 -2.69 -16.20 -1.61
CA ILE A 71 -1.68 -15.24 -1.13
C ILE A 71 -2.25 -14.44 0.05
N PRO A 72 -1.42 -13.93 0.97
CA PRO A 72 -1.87 -13.02 2.02
C PRO A 72 -2.53 -11.75 1.46
N GLY A 73 -3.29 -11.07 2.31
CA GLY A 73 -3.85 -9.75 2.05
C GLY A 73 -2.81 -8.77 1.55
N ASN A 74 -3.13 -8.11 0.45
CA ASN A 74 -2.23 -7.21 -0.25
C ASN A 74 -3.02 -6.03 -0.84
N ARG A 75 -2.73 -4.81 -0.41
CA ARG A 75 -3.41 -3.60 -0.88
C ARG A 75 -2.47 -2.42 -1.04
N VAL A 76 -2.48 -1.82 -2.23
CA VAL A 76 -1.90 -0.51 -2.50
C VAL A 76 -3.03 0.52 -2.60
N ILE A 77 -2.95 1.56 -1.79
CA ILE A 77 -3.91 2.67 -1.73
C ILE A 77 -3.18 3.95 -2.10
N GLY A 78 -3.61 4.61 -3.17
CA GLY A 78 -3.08 5.90 -3.60
C GLY A 78 -3.81 7.05 -2.92
N LEU A 79 -3.07 7.87 -2.17
CA LEU A 79 -3.57 9.05 -1.47
C LEU A 79 -3.08 10.33 -2.15
N PHE A 80 -3.97 11.30 -2.34
CA PHE A 80 -3.59 12.61 -2.87
C PHE A 80 -4.58 13.73 -2.56
N ASN A 81 -4.12 14.98 -2.67
CA ASN A 81 -4.93 16.18 -2.50
C ASN A 81 -4.89 17.02 -3.80
N ASN A 82 -6.07 17.36 -4.33
CA ASN A 82 -6.18 18.12 -5.58
C ASN A 82 -5.62 19.54 -5.49
N ALA A 83 -5.65 20.19 -4.32
CA ALA A 83 -5.02 21.50 -4.13
C ALA A 83 -3.50 21.40 -4.31
N LEU A 84 -2.91 20.29 -3.86
CA LEU A 84 -1.49 20.01 -4.04
C LEU A 84 -1.15 19.70 -5.50
N ALA A 85 -2.04 19.01 -6.23
CA ALA A 85 -1.87 18.74 -7.65
C ALA A 85 -1.60 20.02 -8.46
N VAL A 86 -2.38 21.08 -8.19
CA VAL A 86 -2.22 22.37 -8.87
C VAL A 86 -0.88 23.03 -8.50
N GLN A 87 -0.46 22.96 -7.24
CA GLN A 87 0.81 23.53 -6.80
C GLN A 87 2.00 22.81 -7.45
N ILE A 88 1.99 21.47 -7.45
CA ILE A 88 3.07 20.68 -8.06
C ILE A 88 3.12 20.93 -9.57
N LEU A 89 2.00 20.95 -10.29
CA LEU A 89 1.97 21.26 -11.72
C LEU A 89 2.59 22.62 -12.07
N ASN A 90 2.37 23.62 -11.22
CA ASN A 90 2.91 24.97 -11.40
C ASN A 90 4.43 25.04 -11.16
N ILE A 91 4.98 24.12 -10.37
CA ILE A 91 6.41 24.08 -10.03
C ILE A 91 7.16 23.17 -11.00
N ASP A 92 6.68 21.93 -11.18
CA ASP A 92 7.28 20.93 -12.05
C ASP A 92 6.21 19.95 -12.56
N THR A 93 5.81 20.10 -13.82
CA THR A 93 4.83 19.20 -14.44
C THR A 93 5.28 17.75 -14.49
N HIS A 94 6.59 17.47 -14.57
CA HIS A 94 7.10 16.09 -14.62
C HIS A 94 6.83 15.34 -13.31
N ALA A 95 6.82 16.06 -12.19
CA ALA A 95 6.59 15.49 -10.86
C ALA A 95 5.20 14.88 -10.68
N MET A 96 4.22 15.29 -11.49
CA MET A 96 2.85 14.76 -11.36
C MET A 96 2.68 13.30 -11.73
N ILE A 97 3.67 12.67 -12.38
CA ILE A 97 3.66 11.22 -12.60
C ILE A 97 3.67 10.42 -11.28
N GLU A 98 4.13 11.04 -10.20
CA GLU A 98 4.19 10.44 -8.87
C GLU A 98 2.86 10.49 -8.11
N ALA A 99 1.87 11.25 -8.59
CA ALA A 99 0.55 11.32 -7.98
C ALA A 99 -0.35 10.16 -8.47
N PRO A 100 -1.07 9.44 -7.57
CA PRO A 100 -1.08 9.60 -6.12
C PRO A 100 0.11 8.90 -5.43
N ILE A 101 0.46 9.38 -4.24
CA ILE A 101 1.47 8.74 -3.38
C ILE A 101 0.88 7.47 -2.77
N ARG A 102 1.64 6.38 -2.79
CA ARG A 102 1.15 5.03 -2.49
C ARG A 102 1.43 4.66 -1.04
N VAL A 103 0.39 4.20 -0.35
CA VAL A 103 0.48 3.48 0.92
C VAL A 103 0.18 2.00 0.66
N TYR A 104 1.05 1.13 1.14
CA TYR A 104 0.98 -0.31 0.96
C TYR A 104 0.63 -0.97 2.29
N VAL A 105 -0.41 -1.80 2.30
CA VAL A 105 -0.82 -2.59 3.46
C VAL A 105 -0.68 -4.06 3.07
N THR A 106 0.11 -4.80 3.86
CA THR A 106 0.31 -6.25 3.69
C THR A 106 -0.19 -6.98 4.92
N GLU A 107 -0.83 -8.12 4.73
CA GLU A 107 -1.13 -9.07 5.78
C GLU A 107 0.12 -9.90 6.09
N ASN A 108 0.50 -9.92 7.36
CA ASN A 108 1.59 -10.73 7.87
C ASN A 108 1.09 -12.16 8.12
N THR A 109 2.02 -13.11 8.22
CA THR A 109 1.70 -14.52 8.52
C THR A 109 0.91 -14.75 9.82
N THR A 110 0.97 -13.80 10.75
CA THR A 110 0.24 -13.79 12.03
C THR A 110 -1.20 -13.26 11.91
N GLY A 111 -1.61 -12.79 10.74
CA GLY A 111 -2.92 -12.14 10.49
C GLY A 111 -2.97 -10.65 10.86
N THR A 112 -1.88 -10.08 11.39
CA THR A 112 -1.75 -8.62 11.56
C THR A 112 -1.32 -7.95 10.26
N ALA A 113 -1.35 -6.62 10.21
CA ALA A 113 -0.91 -5.86 9.05
C ALA A 113 0.44 -5.16 9.25
N THR A 114 1.13 -4.92 8.15
CA THR A 114 2.21 -3.93 8.06
C THR A 114 1.80 -2.83 7.09
N LEU A 115 1.94 -1.57 7.51
CA LEU A 115 1.72 -0.40 6.68
C LEU A 115 3.07 0.13 6.21
N SER A 116 3.22 0.43 4.92
CA SER A 116 4.46 0.96 4.37
C SER A 116 4.22 2.03 3.30
N TYR A 117 5.11 3.01 3.22
CA TYR A 117 5.09 4.01 2.14
C TYR A 117 6.50 4.54 1.88
N LYS A 118 6.75 5.05 0.68
CA LYS A 118 7.95 5.84 0.39
C LYS A 118 7.75 7.26 0.91
N LEU A 119 8.76 7.82 1.58
CA LEU A 119 8.73 9.22 1.98
C LEU A 119 8.47 10.11 0.76
N PRO A 120 7.44 10.98 0.77
CA PRO A 120 7.26 12.01 -0.23
C PRO A 120 8.57 12.73 -0.62
N SER A 121 9.40 13.16 0.34
CA SER A 121 10.71 13.78 0.04
C SER A 121 11.64 12.88 -0.78
N SER A 122 11.61 11.56 -0.56
CA SER A 122 12.38 10.58 -1.34
C SER A 122 11.75 10.26 -2.70
N ILE A 123 10.43 10.39 -2.85
CA ILE A 123 9.75 10.23 -4.15
C ILE A 123 10.10 11.41 -5.07
N PHE A 124 10.10 12.61 -4.50
CA PHE A 124 10.24 13.84 -5.27
C PHE A 124 11.69 14.37 -5.37
N ALA A 125 12.68 13.60 -4.91
CA ALA A 125 14.08 14.03 -4.78
C ALA A 125 14.74 14.44 -6.12
N ASP A 126 14.31 13.84 -7.23
CA ASP A 126 14.88 14.07 -8.57
C ASP A 126 14.18 15.20 -9.36
N TYR A 127 13.20 15.87 -8.75
CA TYR A 127 12.43 16.97 -9.37
C TYR A 127 12.90 18.35 -8.84
N SER A 128 12.23 19.43 -9.25
CA SER A 128 12.57 20.79 -8.83
C SER A 128 12.77 20.92 -7.30
N ASN A 129 13.85 21.58 -6.89
CA ASN A 129 14.14 21.88 -5.48
C ASN A 129 13.06 22.77 -4.83
N ASP A 130 12.27 23.49 -5.63
CA ASP A 130 11.17 24.31 -5.13
C ASP A 130 10.02 23.46 -4.54
N LEU A 131 10.03 22.14 -4.75
CA LEU A 131 9.09 21.19 -4.13
C LEU A 131 9.45 20.81 -2.70
N GLN A 132 10.64 21.16 -2.17
CA GLN A 132 11.11 20.66 -0.88
C GLN A 132 10.18 20.98 0.30
N SER A 133 9.56 22.17 0.31
CA SER A 133 8.60 22.55 1.36
C SER A 133 7.33 21.70 1.31
N ILE A 134 6.80 21.50 0.10
CA ILE A 134 5.61 20.66 -0.18
C ILE A 134 5.88 19.21 0.25
N THR A 135 7.04 18.67 -0.09
CA THR A 135 7.37 17.27 0.17
C THR A 135 7.64 17.03 1.65
N ALA A 136 8.21 18.01 2.36
CA ALA A 136 8.35 17.96 3.82
C ALA A 136 7.00 18.01 4.54
N GLU A 137 6.04 18.83 4.07
CA GLU A 137 4.67 18.85 4.61
C GLU A 137 3.95 17.51 4.34
N LEU A 138 4.16 16.93 3.16
CA LEU A 138 3.65 15.61 2.83
C LEU A 138 4.26 14.51 3.70
N ASP A 139 5.57 14.55 3.98
CA ASP A 139 6.21 13.58 4.88
C ASP A 139 5.53 13.56 6.26
N GLN A 140 5.27 14.75 6.82
CA GLN A 140 4.56 14.91 8.10
C GLN A 140 3.11 14.41 8.02
N THR A 141 2.41 14.76 6.94
CA THR A 141 1.02 14.35 6.73
C THR A 141 0.90 12.83 6.63
N PHE A 142 1.77 12.19 5.86
CA PHE A 142 1.78 10.74 5.74
C PHE A 142 2.15 10.08 7.07
N ALA A 143 3.15 10.59 7.80
CA ALA A 143 3.47 10.08 9.13
C ALA A 143 2.26 10.13 10.08
N ALA A 144 1.51 11.23 10.07
CA ALA A 144 0.31 11.39 10.89
C ALA A 144 -0.83 10.44 10.47
N ILE A 145 -1.08 10.29 9.17
CA ILE A 145 -2.07 9.35 8.63
C ILE A 145 -1.73 7.92 9.06
N THR A 146 -0.48 7.52 8.91
CA THR A 146 -0.07 6.14 9.15
C THR A 146 0.02 5.80 10.63
N ALA A 147 0.44 6.74 11.47
CA ALA A 147 0.39 6.59 12.92
C ALA A 147 -1.07 6.39 13.39
N GLN A 148 -1.98 7.27 12.95
CA GLN A 148 -3.40 7.17 13.29
C GLN A 148 -4.05 5.87 12.79
N ALA A 149 -3.63 5.34 11.64
CA ALA A 149 -4.14 4.07 11.13
C ALA A 149 -3.60 2.85 11.90
N ALA A 150 -2.37 2.95 12.41
CA ALA A 150 -1.66 1.88 13.09
C ALA A 150 -2.02 1.73 14.59
N ASP A 151 -2.42 2.83 15.25
CA ASP A 151 -2.92 2.85 16.64
C ASP A 151 -4.26 2.11 16.80
#